data_AF-A0A2J8NA17-F1
#
_entry.id   AF-A0A2J8NA17-F1
#
_cell.length_a   1.000
_cell.length_b   1.000
_cell.length_c   1.000
_cell.angle_alpha   90.00
_cell.angle_beta   90.00
_cell.angle_gamma   90.00
#
_symmetry.space_group_name_H-M   'P 1'
#
loop_
_entity.id
_entity.type
_entity.pdbx_description
1 polymer ?
#
loop_
_entity_poly.entity_id
_entity_poly.type
_entity_poly.pdbx_seq_one_letter_code
_entity_poly.pdbx_strand_id
1 'polypeptide(L)'
;MQCLLLTLGVALVCGVPAMDIPQTKQDLELPKLAGTWHSMAMATNNISLMATLKAPLRVHITSLWPTPEDNLEIVLHRWENNSCVEKKVLGEKTENPKKFKINYTVANEATLLDTDYDNFLFLCLKDTTTPIQSMMCQYLESWWRMMRSCRDSSGLSGPCPGTYGTCWT
;
A
#
# COMPACT_ATOMS: atom_id res chain seq x y z
N MET A 1 -15.03 62.79 6.47
CA MET A 1 -15.56 61.45 6.84
C MET A 1 -15.59 60.59 5.58
N GLN A 2 -15.32 59.29 5.72
CA GLN A 2 -15.69 58.22 4.77
C GLN A 2 -14.72 57.91 3.61
N CYS A 3 -13.50 57.44 3.93
CA CYS A 3 -12.64 56.69 2.97
C CYS A 3 -11.77 55.59 3.63
N LEU A 4 -12.08 55.12 4.84
CA LEU A 4 -11.17 54.23 5.60
C LEU A 4 -11.65 52.78 5.81
N LEU A 5 -12.68 52.31 5.10
CA LEU A 5 -13.29 51.00 5.40
C LEU A 5 -13.21 49.92 4.29
N LEU A 6 -12.41 50.10 3.24
CA LEU A 6 -12.42 49.15 2.10
C LEU A 6 -11.09 48.43 1.82
N THR A 7 -10.22 48.24 2.81
CA THR A 7 -8.97 47.46 2.61
C THR A 7 -8.83 46.22 3.49
N LEU A 8 -9.82 45.89 4.32
CA LEU A 8 -9.72 44.79 5.30
C LEU A 8 -10.50 43.52 4.92
N GLY A 9 -10.61 43.19 3.63
CA GLY A 9 -11.45 42.08 3.16
C GLY A 9 -10.78 41.02 2.27
N VAL A 10 -9.50 41.15 1.91
CA VAL A 10 -8.87 40.29 0.87
C VAL A 10 -7.53 39.70 1.34
N ALA A 11 -7.43 39.30 2.61
CA ALA A 11 -6.24 38.59 3.12
C ALA A 11 -6.53 37.19 3.68
N LEU A 12 -7.79 36.73 3.62
CA LEU A 12 -8.22 35.43 4.15
C LEU A 12 -8.57 34.44 3.02
N VAL A 13 -7.68 34.33 2.04
CA VAL A 13 -7.55 33.10 1.25
C VAL A 13 -6.20 32.50 1.61
N CYS A 14 -6.09 32.02 2.86
CA CYS A 14 -5.04 31.08 3.20
C CYS A 14 -5.38 29.79 2.46
N GLY A 15 -4.68 29.54 1.35
CA GLY A 15 -4.68 28.25 0.70
C GLY A 15 -4.39 27.19 1.75
N VAL A 16 -5.29 26.22 1.88
CA VAL A 16 -4.99 25.00 2.61
C VAL A 16 -3.86 24.34 1.81
N PRO A 17 -2.61 24.29 2.29
CA PRO A 17 -1.66 23.42 1.65
C PRO A 17 -2.26 22.02 1.71
N ALA A 18 -2.33 21.34 0.57
CA ALA A 18 -2.64 19.91 0.54
C ALA A 18 -1.81 19.28 1.66
N MET A 19 -2.46 18.55 2.57
CA MET A 19 -1.76 17.83 3.62
C MET A 19 -1.00 16.68 2.96
N ASP A 20 0.13 16.99 2.34
CA ASP A 20 1.17 16.01 2.11
C ASP A 20 1.70 15.66 3.50
N ILE A 21 1.37 14.45 3.93
CA ILE A 21 1.97 13.81 5.10
C ILE A 21 3.48 14.03 4.97
N PRO A 22 4.15 14.68 5.94
CA PRO A 22 5.58 14.96 5.84
C PRO A 22 6.35 13.64 5.76
N GLN A 23 6.59 13.15 4.55
CA GLN A 23 7.40 11.97 4.35
C GLN A 23 8.84 12.40 4.64
N THR A 24 9.33 12.04 5.82
CA THR A 24 10.75 12.13 6.11
C THR A 24 11.48 11.44 4.96
N LYS A 25 12.36 12.18 4.27
CA LYS A 25 13.33 11.66 3.29
C LYS A 25 14.32 10.72 4.01
N GLN A 26 13.83 9.65 4.64
CA GLN A 26 14.66 8.48 4.85
C GLN A 26 14.79 7.83 3.48
N ASP A 27 16.05 7.69 3.06
CA ASP A 27 16.41 6.98 1.85
C ASP A 27 15.88 5.54 1.99
N LEU A 28 15.04 5.11 1.05
CA LEU A 28 14.43 3.80 1.13
C LEU A 28 15.51 2.76 0.79
N GLU A 29 15.81 1.87 1.72
CA GLU A 29 16.70 0.74 1.46
C GLU A 29 15.90 -0.40 0.83
N LEU A 30 15.56 -0.24 -0.46
CA LEU A 30 14.70 -1.16 -1.20
C LEU A 30 15.09 -2.65 -1.02
N PRO A 31 16.38 -3.06 -1.05
CA PRO A 31 16.77 -4.46 -0.84
C PRO A 31 16.30 -5.06 0.50
N LYS A 32 16.12 -4.25 1.55
CA LYS A 32 15.64 -4.72 2.86
C LYS A 32 14.17 -5.12 2.87
N LEU A 33 13.41 -4.77 1.82
CA LEU A 33 12.01 -5.18 1.68
C LEU A 33 11.84 -6.61 1.17
N ALA A 34 12.93 -7.26 0.73
CA ALA A 34 12.89 -8.60 0.17
C ALA A 34 12.34 -9.61 1.18
N GLY A 35 11.26 -10.30 0.82
CA GLY A 35 10.74 -11.42 1.58
C GLY A 35 9.22 -11.53 1.62
N THR A 36 8.76 -12.40 2.52
CA THR A 36 7.34 -12.71 2.74
C THR A 36 6.69 -11.69 3.65
N TRP A 37 5.53 -11.20 3.20
CA TRP A 37 4.69 -10.22 3.87
C TRP A 37 3.25 -10.76 3.96
N HIS A 38 2.49 -10.29 4.95
CA HIS A 38 1.10 -10.68 5.14
C HIS A 38 0.21 -9.46 5.21
N SER A 39 -0.82 -9.42 4.36
CA SER A 39 -1.84 -8.39 4.42
C SER A 39 -2.72 -8.56 5.64
N MET A 40 -2.67 -7.60 6.56
CA MET A 40 -3.39 -7.64 7.83
C MET A 40 -4.63 -6.75 7.85
N ALA A 41 -4.53 -5.58 7.23
CA ALA A 41 -5.65 -4.64 7.09
C ALA A 41 -5.57 -3.91 5.76
N MET A 42 -6.72 -3.45 5.25
CA MET A 42 -6.80 -2.66 4.02
C MET A 42 -7.73 -1.48 4.21
N ALA A 43 -7.42 -0.37 3.55
CA ALA A 43 -8.24 0.84 3.49
C ALA A 43 -8.34 1.31 2.04
N THR A 44 -9.49 1.84 1.65
CA THR A 44 -9.71 2.39 0.31
C THR A 44 -10.58 3.64 0.37
N ASN A 45 -10.34 4.59 -0.52
CA ASN A 45 -11.23 5.73 -0.72
C ASN A 45 -12.36 5.41 -1.74
N ASN A 46 -12.27 4.28 -2.44
CA ASN A 46 -13.27 3.83 -3.40
C ASN A 46 -13.65 2.37 -3.09
N ILE A 47 -14.68 2.23 -2.23
CA ILE A 47 -15.15 0.94 -1.71
C ILE A 47 -15.59 -0.01 -2.85
N SER A 48 -16.10 0.52 -3.97
CA SER A 48 -16.54 -0.30 -5.10
C SER A 48 -15.43 -1.18 -5.68
N LEU A 49 -14.16 -0.76 -5.55
CA LEU A 49 -12.99 -1.49 -6.03
C LEU A 49 -12.56 -2.63 -5.09
N MET A 50 -13.18 -2.77 -3.92
CA MET A 50 -12.87 -3.77 -2.89
C MET A 50 -14.07 -4.55 -2.34
N ALA A 51 -15.31 -4.08 -2.59
CA ALA A 51 -16.50 -4.57 -1.91
C ALA A 51 -16.78 -6.08 -2.13
N THR A 52 -16.44 -6.63 -3.30
CA THR A 52 -16.73 -8.03 -3.65
C THR A 52 -15.46 -8.86 -3.73
N LEU A 53 -15.57 -10.20 -3.58
CA LEU A 53 -14.43 -11.12 -3.70
C LEU A 53 -13.63 -10.94 -5.00
N LYS A 54 -14.32 -10.62 -6.10
CA LYS A 54 -13.74 -10.44 -7.44
C LYS A 54 -13.34 -8.98 -7.74
N ALA A 55 -13.53 -8.06 -6.80
CA ALA A 55 -13.25 -6.65 -7.02
C ALA A 55 -11.75 -6.43 -7.34
N PRO A 56 -11.41 -5.49 -8.24
CA PRO A 56 -10.09 -5.42 -8.86
C PRO A 56 -8.95 -5.13 -7.86
N LEU A 57 -9.23 -4.38 -6.79
CA LEU A 57 -8.26 -4.05 -5.75
C LEU A 57 -8.44 -4.89 -4.48
N ARG A 58 -9.32 -5.90 -4.47
CA ARG A 58 -9.38 -6.90 -3.40
C ARG A 58 -8.28 -7.95 -3.60
N VAL A 59 -7.07 -7.56 -3.25
CA VAL A 59 -5.84 -8.34 -3.44
C VAL A 59 -5.07 -8.40 -2.14
N HIS A 60 -4.37 -9.52 -1.89
CA HIS A 60 -3.53 -9.69 -0.71
C HIS A 60 -2.08 -9.80 -1.15
N ILE A 61 -1.24 -8.87 -0.72
CA ILE A 61 0.20 -8.89 -1.00
C ILE A 61 0.83 -9.96 -0.11
N THR A 62 1.62 -10.84 -0.72
CA THR A 62 2.24 -12.01 -0.06
C THR A 62 3.76 -11.96 -0.01
N SER A 63 4.39 -11.27 -0.95
CA SER A 63 5.84 -11.03 -0.90
C SER A 63 6.26 -9.88 -1.80
N LEU A 64 7.44 -9.36 -1.49
CA LEU A 64 8.10 -8.27 -2.21
C LEU A 64 9.51 -8.72 -2.56
N TRP A 65 9.91 -8.51 -3.82
CA TRP A 65 11.21 -8.91 -4.33
C TRP A 65 11.81 -7.77 -5.15
N PRO A 66 12.69 -6.95 -4.53
CA PRO A 66 13.54 -6.01 -5.25
C PRO A 66 14.36 -6.69 -6.35
N THR A 67 14.53 -6.03 -7.49
CA THR A 67 15.39 -6.52 -8.59
C THR A 67 16.74 -5.80 -8.60
N PRO A 68 17.77 -6.36 -9.29
CA PRO A 68 19.07 -5.70 -9.45
C PRO A 68 19.01 -4.32 -10.12
N GLU A 69 17.97 -4.07 -10.91
CA GLU A 69 17.72 -2.79 -11.59
C GLU A 69 16.91 -1.80 -10.76
N ASP A 70 16.75 -2.05 -9.45
CA ASP A 70 15.93 -1.30 -8.49
C ASP A 70 14.42 -1.30 -8.79
N ASN A 71 13.93 -2.26 -9.57
CA ASN A 71 12.49 -2.49 -9.71
C ASN A 71 11.96 -3.30 -8.50
N LEU A 72 10.65 -3.45 -8.41
CA LEU A 72 10.00 -4.21 -7.35
C LEU A 72 9.02 -5.22 -7.94
N GLU A 73 9.29 -6.52 -7.81
CA GLU A 73 8.28 -7.56 -8.04
C GLU A 73 7.38 -7.67 -6.80
N ILE A 74 6.09 -7.42 -6.99
CA ILE A 74 5.04 -7.54 -5.97
C ILE A 74 4.27 -8.82 -6.27
N VAL A 75 4.34 -9.78 -5.36
CA VAL A 75 3.55 -11.01 -5.44
C VAL A 75 2.28 -10.82 -4.63
N LEU A 76 1.15 -11.11 -5.26
CA LEU A 76 -0.17 -10.96 -4.66
C LEU A 76 -1.08 -12.14 -4.98
N HIS A 77 -2.05 -12.36 -4.11
CA HIS A 77 -3.15 -13.28 -4.30
C HIS A 77 -4.44 -12.53 -4.58
N ARG A 78 -5.28 -13.07 -5.45
CA ARG A 78 -6.63 -12.55 -5.72
C ARG A 78 -7.61 -13.66 -6.06
N TRP A 79 -8.89 -13.39 -5.89
CA TRP A 79 -9.93 -14.30 -6.38
C TRP A 79 -10.15 -14.11 -7.89
N GLU A 80 -9.95 -15.18 -8.65
CA GLU A 80 -10.16 -15.24 -10.10
C GLU A 80 -10.62 -16.66 -10.48
N ASN A 81 -11.56 -16.78 -11.42
CA ASN A 81 -12.06 -18.08 -11.90
C ASN A 81 -12.45 -19.08 -10.78
N ASN A 82 -13.10 -18.58 -9.73
CA ASN A 82 -13.54 -19.36 -8.57
C ASN A 82 -12.40 -20.00 -7.76
N SER A 83 -11.21 -19.43 -7.82
CA SER A 83 -10.05 -19.87 -7.05
C SER A 83 -9.22 -18.67 -6.58
N CYS A 84 -8.39 -18.87 -5.56
CA CYS A 84 -7.36 -17.92 -5.19
C CYS A 84 -6.15 -18.16 -6.09
N VAL A 85 -5.78 -17.18 -6.89
CA VAL A 85 -4.65 -17.26 -7.82
C VAL A 85 -3.54 -16.30 -7.40
N GLU A 86 -2.30 -16.74 -7.54
CA GLU A 86 -1.13 -15.89 -7.42
C GLU A 86 -0.91 -15.09 -8.70
N LYS A 87 -0.51 -13.82 -8.55
CA LYS A 87 -0.06 -12.94 -9.62
C LYS A 87 1.23 -12.27 -9.20
N LYS A 88 2.07 -11.99 -10.19
CA LYS A 88 3.28 -11.19 -10.06
C LYS A 88 3.08 -9.89 -10.81
N VAL A 89 3.32 -8.77 -10.13
CA VAL A 89 3.24 -7.43 -10.69
C VAL A 89 4.62 -6.81 -10.63
N LEU A 90 5.18 -6.45 -11.77
CA LEU A 90 6.44 -5.71 -11.82
C LEU A 90 6.16 -4.22 -11.66
N GLY A 91 6.77 -3.61 -10.64
CA GLY A 91 6.86 -2.18 -10.45
C GLY A 91 8.16 -1.64 -11.01
N GLU A 92 8.06 -0.87 -12.09
CA GLU A 92 9.17 -0.12 -12.67
C GLU A 92 9.58 1.02 -11.74
N LYS A 93 10.89 1.18 -11.50
CA LYS A 93 11.40 2.28 -10.69
C LYS A 93 11.03 3.64 -11.27
N THR A 94 10.88 4.62 -10.39
CA THR A 94 10.67 6.02 -10.77
C THR A 94 11.75 6.90 -10.16
N GLU A 95 11.73 8.20 -10.44
CA GLU A 95 12.62 9.16 -9.79
C GLU A 95 12.43 9.22 -8.27
N ASN A 96 11.24 8.85 -7.78
CA ASN A 96 10.98 8.73 -6.36
C ASN A 96 11.19 7.26 -5.92
N PRO A 97 12.14 6.96 -5.03
CA PRO A 97 12.47 5.59 -4.65
C PRO A 97 11.34 4.86 -3.93
N LYS A 98 10.34 5.58 -3.40
CA LYS A 98 9.15 5.01 -2.75
C LYS A 98 7.98 4.79 -3.72
N LYS A 99 8.12 5.17 -4.99
CA LYS A 99 7.06 5.04 -6.00
C LYS A 99 7.51 4.16 -7.15
N PHE A 100 6.63 3.26 -7.55
CA PHE A 100 6.82 2.35 -8.66
C PHE A 100 5.67 2.48 -9.63
N LYS A 101 5.98 2.53 -10.92
CA LYS A 101 4.98 2.47 -11.97
C LYS A 101 4.64 1.01 -12.21
N ILE A 102 3.35 0.68 -12.11
CA ILE A 102 2.84 -0.67 -12.30
C ILE A 102 1.84 -0.69 -13.45
N ASN A 103 1.57 -1.88 -13.98
CA ASN A 103 0.43 -2.12 -14.84
C ASN A 103 -0.41 -3.23 -14.21
N TYR A 104 -1.38 -2.85 -13.36
CA TYR A 104 -2.21 -3.82 -12.67
C TYR A 104 -3.66 -3.37 -12.56
N THR A 105 -4.55 -4.00 -13.34
CA THR A 105 -6.00 -3.76 -13.32
C THR A 105 -6.36 -2.29 -13.51
N VAL A 106 -6.80 -1.62 -12.44
CA VAL A 106 -7.18 -0.19 -12.39
C VAL A 106 -6.09 0.68 -11.77
N ALA A 107 -4.99 0.10 -11.27
CA ALA A 107 -3.90 0.82 -10.62
C ALA A 107 -2.67 0.89 -11.54
N ASN A 108 -2.03 2.06 -11.56
CA ASN A 108 -0.83 2.35 -12.35
C ASN A 108 0.37 2.81 -11.49
N GLU A 109 0.17 3.03 -10.19
CA GLU A 109 1.24 3.37 -9.24
C GLU A 109 1.15 2.48 -7.98
N ALA A 110 2.29 1.96 -7.54
CA ALA A 110 2.48 1.44 -6.19
C ALA A 110 3.34 2.41 -5.38
N THR A 111 2.90 2.76 -4.16
CA THR A 111 3.64 3.63 -3.24
C THR A 111 3.93 2.91 -1.93
N LEU A 112 5.18 2.98 -1.47
CA LEU A 112 5.58 2.60 -0.11
C LEU A 112 5.43 3.83 0.79
N LEU A 113 4.52 3.78 1.77
CA LEU A 113 4.26 4.92 2.65
C LEU A 113 5.24 4.97 3.81
N ASP A 114 5.36 3.88 4.55
CA ASP A 114 6.18 3.77 5.75
C ASP A 114 6.50 2.31 6.07
N THR A 115 7.66 2.06 6.67
CA THR A 115 8.15 0.72 7.02
C THR A 115 9.33 0.79 7.96
N ASP A 116 9.42 -0.18 8.87
CA ASP A 116 10.64 -0.45 9.65
C ASP A 116 11.42 -1.67 9.13
N TYR A 117 11.05 -2.20 7.95
CA TYR A 117 11.59 -3.38 7.27
C TYR A 117 11.38 -4.72 8.00
N ASP A 118 11.45 -4.72 9.33
CA ASP A 118 11.45 -5.94 10.14
C ASP A 118 10.06 -6.36 10.61
N ASN A 119 9.13 -5.42 10.81
CA ASN A 119 7.84 -5.71 11.41
C ASN A 119 6.67 -5.33 10.51
N PHE A 120 6.70 -4.14 9.90
CA PHE A 120 5.57 -3.65 9.13
C PHE A 120 5.95 -2.89 7.86
N LEU A 121 4.99 -2.83 6.95
CA LEU A 121 5.02 -1.99 5.76
C LEU A 121 3.61 -1.51 5.41
N PHE A 122 3.48 -0.23 5.08
CA PHE A 122 2.29 0.30 4.42
C PHE A 122 2.54 0.45 2.92
N LEU A 123 1.77 -0.26 2.10
CA LEU A 123 1.85 -0.21 0.64
C LEU A 123 0.49 0.17 0.05
N CYS A 124 0.49 1.16 -0.85
CA CYS A 124 -0.70 1.61 -1.55
C CYS A 124 -0.63 1.35 -3.05
N LEU A 125 -1.74 0.92 -3.64
CA LEU A 125 -1.97 0.88 -5.08
C LEU A 125 -2.91 2.03 -5.45
N LYS A 126 -2.56 2.79 -6.47
CA LYS A 126 -3.29 4.00 -6.89
C LYS A 126 -3.52 4.02 -8.40
N ASP A 127 -4.64 4.61 -8.78
CA ASP A 127 -4.85 5.18 -10.11
C ASP A 127 -4.52 6.67 -10.08
N THR A 128 -3.47 7.09 -10.77
CA THR A 128 -3.07 8.50 -10.89
C THR A 128 -3.52 9.13 -12.21
N THR A 129 -4.21 8.37 -13.08
CA THR A 129 -4.65 8.85 -14.40
C THR A 129 -6.00 9.57 -14.34
N THR A 130 -6.78 9.34 -13.29
CA THR A 130 -8.12 9.91 -13.12
C THR A 130 -8.11 11.10 -12.14
N PRO A 131 -9.00 12.11 -12.32
CA PRO A 131 -9.10 13.25 -11.40
C PRO A 131 -9.47 12.85 -9.97
N ILE A 132 -10.27 11.80 -9.83
CA ILE A 132 -10.59 11.16 -8.54
C ILE A 132 -9.68 9.95 -8.42
N GLN A 133 -8.50 10.17 -7.86
CA GLN A 133 -7.50 9.12 -7.70
C GLN A 133 -8.04 8.02 -6.79
N SER A 134 -8.34 6.86 -7.39
CA SER A 134 -8.75 5.68 -6.62
C SER A 134 -7.50 5.08 -5.96
N MET A 135 -7.59 4.77 -4.66
CA MET A 135 -6.47 4.31 -3.86
C MET A 135 -6.91 3.21 -2.91
N MET A 136 -6.09 2.17 -2.80
CA MET A 136 -6.17 1.15 -1.77
C MET A 136 -4.81 1.01 -1.09
N CYS A 137 -4.78 1.01 0.23
CA CYS A 137 -3.58 0.83 1.04
C CYS A 137 -3.72 -0.39 1.93
N GLN A 138 -2.62 -1.11 2.14
CA GLN A 138 -2.56 -2.27 3.01
C GLN A 138 -1.52 -2.06 4.11
N TYR A 139 -1.88 -2.49 5.32
CA TYR A 139 -0.92 -2.74 6.40
C TYR A 139 -0.43 -4.18 6.25
N LEU A 140 0.87 -4.32 6.04
CA LEU A 140 1.56 -5.58 5.87
C LEU A 140 2.40 -5.89 7.11
N GLU A 141 2.38 -7.13 7.56
CA GLU A 141 3.29 -7.64 8.59
C GLU A 141 4.31 -8.60 7.99
N SER A 142 5.55 -8.52 8.47
CA SER A 142 6.59 -9.46 8.06
C SER A 142 6.29 -10.87 8.58
N TRP A 143 6.82 -11.89 7.90
CA TRP A 143 6.76 -13.28 8.36
C TRP A 143 7.26 -13.44 9.81
N TRP A 144 8.34 -12.76 10.18
CA TRP A 144 8.92 -12.83 11.53
C TRP A 144 8.02 -12.22 12.61
N ARG A 145 7.32 -11.12 12.29
CA ARG A 145 6.35 -10.50 13.18
C ARG A 145 5.14 -11.40 13.37
N MET A 146 4.61 -11.95 12.28
CA MET A 146 3.49 -12.89 12.30
C MET A 146 3.81 -14.12 13.17
N MET A 147 4.95 -14.77 12.95
CA MET A 147 5.34 -15.94 13.74
C MET A 147 5.48 -15.65 15.23
N ARG A 148 6.01 -14.47 15.60
CA ARG A 148 6.08 -14.04 17.00
C ARG A 148 4.68 -13.87 17.60
N SER A 149 3.81 -13.13 16.90
CA SER A 149 2.42 -12.93 17.33
C SER A 149 1.67 -14.25 17.51
N CYS A 150 1.86 -15.21 16.60
CA CYS A 150 1.27 -16.55 16.74
C CYS A 150 1.83 -17.33 17.93
N ARG A 151 3.15 -17.28 18.15
CA ARG A 151 3.78 -17.96 19.30
C ARG A 151 3.24 -17.42 20.61
N ASP A 152 3.12 -16.09 20.71
CA ASP A 152 2.66 -15.40 21.92
C ASP A 152 1.17 -15.67 22.18
N SER A 153 0.35 -15.81 21.14
CA SER A 153 -1.10 -16.05 21.27
C SER A 153 -1.49 -17.52 21.46
N SER A 154 -0.76 -18.46 20.84
CA SER A 154 -1.09 -19.89 20.88
C SER A 154 -0.37 -20.66 21.98
N GLY A 155 0.72 -20.12 22.54
CA GLY A 155 1.61 -20.84 23.46
C GLY A 155 2.26 -22.10 22.84
N LEU A 156 2.11 -22.31 21.53
CA LEU A 156 2.57 -23.49 20.80
C LEU A 156 3.67 -23.13 19.80
N SER A 157 4.60 -24.06 19.60
CA SER A 157 5.70 -23.95 18.62
C SER A 157 5.32 -24.42 17.21
N GLY A 158 4.02 -24.48 16.87
CA GLY A 158 3.51 -24.97 15.59
C GLY A 158 3.22 -23.86 14.57
N PRO A 159 3.09 -24.19 13.26
CA PRO A 159 2.69 -23.23 12.23
C PRO A 159 1.27 -22.71 12.47
N CYS A 160 1.06 -21.39 12.28
CA CYS A 160 -0.23 -20.77 12.55
C CYS A 160 -1.30 -21.25 11.54
N PRO A 161 -2.49 -21.70 11.99
CA PRO A 161 -3.58 -22.02 11.08
C PRO A 161 -4.15 -20.71 10.52
N GLY A 162 -3.81 -20.37 9.27
CA GLY A 162 -4.35 -19.21 8.54
C GLY A 162 -3.33 -18.40 7.74
N THR A 163 -2.03 -18.71 7.84
CA THR A 163 -0.95 -17.87 7.26
C THR A 163 -0.63 -18.13 5.79
N TYR A 164 -1.35 -19.01 5.10
CA TYR A 164 -1.13 -19.26 3.68
C TYR A 164 -2.11 -18.43 2.82
N GLY A 165 -1.72 -17.19 2.52
CA GLY A 165 -2.13 -16.44 1.32
C GLY A 165 -3.63 -16.16 1.15
N THR A 166 -4.26 -15.48 2.09
CA THR A 166 -5.73 -15.47 2.20
C THR A 166 -6.46 -14.84 1.01
N CYS A 167 -7.05 -15.65 0.14
CA CYS A 167 -8.40 -15.38 -0.37
C CYS A 167 -9.36 -16.39 0.29
N TRP A 168 -10.07 -16.01 1.35
CA TRP A 168 -11.13 -16.84 1.91
C TRP A 168 -12.43 -16.65 1.12
N THR A 169 -13.20 -17.74 1.00
CA THR A 169 -14.54 -17.85 0.40
C THR A 169 -15.54 -16.86 0.98
#